data_AF-A0A183HBF5-F1
#
_entry.id   AF-A0A183HBF5-F1
#
_cell.length_a   1.000
_cell.length_b   1.000
_cell.length_c   1.000
_cell.angle_alpha   90.00
_cell.angle_beta   90.00
_cell.angle_gamma   90.00
#
_symmetry.space_group_name_H-M   'P 1'
#
loop_
_entity.id
_entity.type
_entity.pdbx_description
1 polymer ?
#
loop_
_entity_poly.entity_id
_entity_poly.type
_entity_poly.pdbx_seq_one_letter_code
_entity_poly.pdbx_strand_id
1 'polypeptide(L)'
;MKETLVVIFIILQLLFFNHFVHSVINLFIARTEMDRTLGLDVQLNFIENGIVNLYSVKFPYRINTNITYVQFSWNTKVLDRPVHYTIRAISHDNVVIPLIQIPSSGKVPLKTETFKIEYRCIGIKTGKFDIQVNFKFDWPSSMNQTKVSLKQEKLCVAQELRRTYSMFLHSN
;
A
#
# COMPACT_ATOMS: atom_id res chain seq x y z
N MET A 1 9.65 53.58 18.43
CA MET A 1 8.46 53.34 17.57
C MET A 1 8.79 52.50 16.34
N LYS A 2 9.75 52.88 15.49
CA LYS A 2 10.16 52.07 14.32
C LYS A 2 10.66 50.66 14.68
N GLU A 3 11.55 50.56 15.66
CA GLU A 3 12.11 49.27 16.12
C GLU A 3 11.03 48.28 16.58
N THR A 4 10.05 48.77 17.34
CA THR A 4 8.93 47.95 17.85
C THR A 4 8.03 47.45 16.71
N LEU A 5 7.81 48.28 15.68
CA LEU A 5 7.04 47.94 14.49
C LEU A 5 7.73 46.87 13.63
N VAL A 6 9.06 46.91 13.52
CA VAL A 6 9.85 45.91 12.79
C VAL A 6 9.79 44.56 13.48
N VAL A 7 9.91 44.52 14.81
CA VAL A 7 9.81 43.28 15.59
C VAL A 7 8.43 42.65 15.46
N ILE A 8 7.36 43.46 15.52
CA ILE A 8 5.99 42.99 15.32
C ILE A 8 5.79 42.42 13.91
N PHE A 9 6.36 43.06 12.89
CA PHE A 9 6.27 42.58 11.50
C PHE A 9 7.02 41.25 11.29
N ILE A 10 8.21 41.09 11.91
CA ILE A 10 8.98 39.83 11.88
C ILE A 10 8.20 38.72 12.61
N ILE A 11 7.61 39.00 13.77
CA ILE A 11 6.79 38.02 14.51
C ILE A 11 5.55 37.63 13.70
N LEU A 12 4.86 38.59 13.06
CA LEU A 12 3.72 38.32 12.17
C LEU A 12 4.11 37.46 10.96
N GLN A 13 5.27 37.72 10.34
CA GLN A 13 5.77 36.88 9.25
C GLN A 13 6.11 35.47 9.74
N LEU A 14 6.78 35.33 10.88
CA LEU A 14 7.09 34.02 11.48
C LEU A 14 5.83 33.24 11.86
N LEU A 15 4.76 33.90 12.30
CA LEU A 15 3.47 33.27 12.57
C LEU A 15 2.73 32.88 11.27
N PHE A 16 2.84 33.68 10.20
CA PHE A 16 2.23 33.38 8.89
C PHE A 16 2.93 32.22 8.17
N PHE A 17 4.25 32.13 8.22
CA PHE A 17 5.01 31.04 7.59
C PHE A 17 4.88 29.69 8.33
N ASN A 18 4.47 29.70 9.60
CA ASN A 18 4.22 28.48 10.38
C ASN A 18 2.88 27.78 10.05
N HIS A 19 2.01 28.39 9.25
CA HIS A 19 0.75 27.78 8.81
C HIS A 19 0.88 26.98 7.50
N PHE A 20 2.04 26.37 7.25
CA PHE A 20 2.11 25.24 6.32
C PHE A 20 1.47 24.02 7.00
N VAL A 21 0.13 23.99 7.02
CA VAL A 21 -0.63 22.79 7.38
C VAL A 21 -0.38 21.77 6.26
N HIS A 22 0.65 20.93 6.46
CA HIS A 22 0.92 19.80 5.61
C HIS A 22 -0.20 18.78 5.79
N SER A 23 -1.23 18.96 4.98
CA SER A 23 -2.25 17.98 4.63
C SER A 23 -1.55 16.79 3.96
N VAL A 24 -1.39 15.66 4.65
CA VAL A 24 -0.52 14.56 4.17
C VAL A 24 -1.13 13.15 4.32
N ILE A 25 -0.85 12.27 3.34
CA ILE A 25 -1.25 10.85 3.30
C ILE A 25 -0.01 10.00 3.59
N ASN A 26 -0.19 8.87 4.28
CA ASN A 26 0.83 7.83 4.36
C ASN A 26 0.27 6.50 3.88
N LEU A 27 1.11 5.71 3.21
CA LEU A 27 0.81 4.35 2.76
C LEU A 27 2.07 3.51 2.94
N PHE A 28 1.98 2.45 3.73
CA PHE A 28 3.13 1.64 4.11
C PHE A 28 2.74 0.20 4.48
N ILE A 29 3.73 -0.68 4.54
CA ILE A 29 3.63 -2.00 5.17
C ILE A 29 4.37 -1.90 6.50
N ALA A 30 3.65 -2.14 7.60
CA ALA A 30 4.18 -2.00 8.94
C ALA A 30 5.31 -3.00 9.22
N ARG A 31 6.18 -2.66 10.17
CA ARG A 31 7.31 -3.50 10.62
C ARG A 31 6.90 -4.94 10.93
N THR A 32 5.81 -5.13 11.68
CA THR A 32 5.29 -6.46 12.02
C THR A 32 4.88 -7.27 10.80
N GLU A 33 4.35 -6.61 9.77
CA GLU A 33 3.96 -7.27 8.52
C GLU A 33 5.17 -7.56 7.63
N MET A 34 6.16 -6.66 7.58
CA MET A 34 7.44 -6.89 6.90
C MET A 34 8.19 -8.09 7.50
N ASP A 35 8.19 -8.22 8.82
CA ASP A 35 8.77 -9.37 9.51
C ASP A 35 7.99 -10.65 9.18
N ARG A 36 6.65 -10.63 9.28
CA ARG A 36 5.81 -11.80 8.98
C ARG A 36 5.98 -12.33 7.55
N THR A 37 6.21 -11.44 6.59
CA THR A 37 6.18 -11.76 5.15
C THR A 37 7.56 -12.02 4.56
N LEU A 38 8.58 -11.29 5.04
CA LEU A 38 9.94 -11.31 4.51
C LEU A 38 11.02 -11.58 5.58
N GLY A 39 10.66 -11.61 6.87
CA GLY A 39 11.61 -11.77 7.99
C GLY A 39 12.49 -10.54 8.20
N LEU A 40 11.99 -9.34 7.88
CA LEU A 40 12.73 -8.09 7.99
C LEU A 40 12.12 -7.17 9.06
N ASP A 41 12.92 -6.78 10.05
CA ASP A 41 12.54 -5.83 11.10
C ASP A 41 12.63 -4.37 10.63
N VAL A 42 11.92 -4.03 9.55
CA VAL A 42 11.91 -2.69 8.94
C VAL A 42 10.50 -2.33 8.49
N GLN A 43 10.20 -1.04 8.33
CA GLN A 43 8.95 -0.58 7.71
C GLN A 43 9.19 -0.24 6.24
N LEU A 44 8.25 -0.57 5.36
CA LEU A 44 8.30 -0.19 3.96
C LEU A 44 7.30 0.94 3.66
N ASN A 45 7.81 2.15 3.48
CA ASN A 45 7.00 3.32 3.15
C ASN A 45 6.88 3.49 1.63
N PHE A 46 5.65 3.43 1.10
CA PHE A 46 5.37 3.76 -0.31
C PHE A 46 5.04 5.23 -0.50
N ILE A 47 4.27 5.79 0.42
CA ILE A 47 3.99 7.22 0.50
C ILE A 47 4.29 7.66 1.92
N GLU A 48 5.10 8.71 2.04
CA GLU A 48 5.40 9.35 3.31
C GLU A 48 5.13 10.84 3.18
N ASN A 49 4.26 11.35 4.05
CA ASN A 49 3.85 12.74 4.06
C ASN A 49 3.35 13.24 2.69
N GLY A 50 2.58 12.42 1.96
CA GLY A 50 2.05 12.72 0.63
C GLY A 50 3.04 12.55 -0.53
N ILE A 51 4.32 12.28 -0.24
CA ILE A 51 5.39 12.10 -1.23
C ILE A 51 5.57 10.61 -1.52
N VAL A 52 5.56 10.24 -2.80
CA VAL A 52 5.82 8.86 -3.23
C VAL A 52 7.31 8.56 -3.07
N ASN A 53 7.62 7.50 -2.33
CA ASN A 53 8.97 6.97 -2.24
C ASN A 53 9.30 6.20 -3.53
N LEU A 54 10.06 6.85 -4.42
CA LEU A 54 10.43 6.29 -5.72
C LEU A 54 11.28 5.02 -5.60
N TYR A 55 12.02 4.84 -4.51
CA TYR A 55 12.80 3.62 -4.28
C TYR A 55 11.87 2.44 -3.96
N SER A 56 10.92 2.64 -3.04
CA SER A 56 9.97 1.59 -2.61
C SER A 56 9.06 1.11 -3.73
N VAL A 57 8.71 1.96 -4.70
CA VAL A 57 7.84 1.59 -5.83
C VAL A 57 8.61 1.05 -7.03
N LYS A 58 9.95 1.21 -7.06
CA LYS A 58 10.80 0.75 -8.16
C LYS A 58 10.85 -0.77 -8.24
N PHE A 59 10.98 -1.41 -7.09
CA PHE A 59 11.16 -2.86 -6.95
C PHE A 59 9.86 -3.56 -6.55
N PRO A 60 9.60 -4.76 -7.06
CA PRO A 60 8.41 -5.51 -6.66
C PRO A 60 8.54 -6.01 -5.22
N TYR A 61 7.47 -5.84 -4.44
CA TYR A 61 7.33 -6.49 -3.16
C TYR A 61 6.97 -7.97 -3.36
N ARG A 62 7.87 -8.88 -2.94
CA ARG A 62 7.74 -10.32 -3.17
C ARG A 62 6.89 -10.99 -2.10
N ILE A 63 5.94 -11.82 -2.52
CA ILE A 63 4.98 -12.52 -1.68
C ILE A 63 5.25 -14.02 -1.84
N ASN A 64 5.79 -14.63 -0.79
CA ASN A 64 6.15 -16.05 -0.79
C ASN A 64 4.92 -16.97 -0.90
N THR A 65 5.14 -18.24 -1.26
CA THR A 65 4.07 -19.21 -1.57
C THR A 65 3.11 -19.43 -0.40
N ASN A 66 3.62 -19.47 0.83
CA ASN A 66 2.88 -19.61 2.09
C ASN A 66 2.12 -18.36 2.53
N ILE A 67 2.39 -17.18 1.95
CA ILE A 67 1.72 -15.93 2.32
C ILE A 67 0.50 -15.71 1.43
N THR A 68 -0.70 -15.73 2.02
CA THR A 68 -1.96 -15.57 1.28
C THR A 68 -2.41 -14.12 1.16
N TYR A 69 -1.97 -13.23 2.05
CA TYR A 69 -2.31 -11.82 2.02
C TYR A 69 -1.16 -10.95 2.53
N VAL A 70 -1.23 -9.66 2.17
CA VAL A 70 -0.39 -8.59 2.71
C VAL A 70 -1.28 -7.53 3.35
N GLN A 71 -0.95 -7.12 4.56
CA GLN A 71 -1.62 -6.06 5.28
C GLN A 71 -0.94 -4.70 5.04
N PHE A 72 -1.69 -3.79 4.43
CA PHE A 72 -1.28 -2.41 4.23
C PHE A 72 -1.79 -1.54 5.36
N SER A 73 -1.04 -0.49 5.67
CA SER A 73 -1.40 0.53 6.63
C SER A 73 -1.42 1.88 5.95
N TRP A 74 -2.39 2.71 6.30
CA TRP A 74 -2.54 4.04 5.73
C TRP A 74 -3.27 4.99 6.67
N ASN A 75 -3.04 6.27 6.46
CA ASN A 75 -3.78 7.34 7.11
C ASN A 75 -3.66 8.64 6.33
N THR A 76 -4.43 9.64 6.77
CA THR A 76 -4.31 11.00 6.33
C THR A 76 -4.40 11.95 7.52
N LYS A 77 -3.60 13.02 7.53
CA LYS A 77 -3.64 14.07 8.58
C LYS A 77 -4.54 15.26 8.18
N VAL A 78 -5.32 15.13 7.12
CA VAL A 78 -6.17 16.19 6.58
C VAL A 78 -7.49 16.24 7.32
N LEU A 79 -7.66 17.21 8.20
CA LEU A 79 -8.85 17.30 9.06
C LEU A 79 -10.01 18.04 8.39
N ASP A 80 -9.73 19.12 7.66
CA ASP A 80 -10.78 20.03 7.18
C ASP A 80 -11.63 19.45 6.04
N ARG A 81 -11.15 18.39 5.39
CA ARG A 81 -11.70 17.88 4.12
C ARG A 81 -11.18 16.47 3.83
N PRO A 82 -12.05 15.53 3.43
CA PRO A 82 -11.66 14.13 3.24
C PRO A 82 -10.77 13.95 2.00
N VAL A 83 -9.73 13.13 2.15
CA VAL A 83 -8.97 12.62 1.01
C VAL A 83 -9.71 11.41 0.45
N HIS A 84 -10.00 11.43 -0.85
CA HIS A 84 -10.63 10.31 -1.53
C HIS A 84 -9.59 9.39 -2.15
N TYR A 85 -9.83 8.08 -2.13
CA TYR A 85 -8.99 7.11 -2.80
C TYR A 85 -9.80 6.34 -3.84
N THR A 86 -9.09 5.88 -4.87
CA THR A 86 -9.48 4.73 -5.68
C THR A 86 -8.33 3.74 -5.74
N ILE A 87 -8.65 2.45 -5.74
CA ILE A 87 -7.69 1.35 -5.75
C ILE A 87 -8.10 0.30 -6.77
N ARG A 88 -7.13 -0.21 -7.52
CA ARG A 88 -7.30 -1.36 -8.42
C ARG A 88 -6.06 -2.24 -8.41
N ALA A 89 -6.26 -3.54 -8.28
CA ALA A 89 -5.21 -4.54 -8.46
C ALA A 89 -5.38 -5.24 -9.82
N ILE A 90 -4.28 -5.41 -10.54
CA ILE A 90 -4.24 -6.01 -11.88
C ILE A 90 -3.17 -7.09 -11.84
N SER A 91 -3.55 -8.33 -12.15
CA SER A 91 -2.57 -9.40 -12.41
C SER A 91 -2.24 -9.41 -13.90
N HIS A 92 -0.97 -9.62 -14.25
CA HIS A 92 -0.56 -9.80 -15.65
C HIS A 92 -0.87 -11.22 -16.17
N ASP A 93 -1.07 -12.17 -15.26
CA ASP A 93 -1.40 -13.56 -15.57
C ASP A 93 -2.59 -14.01 -14.71
N ASN A 94 -3.53 -14.72 -15.33
CA ASN A 94 -4.74 -15.20 -14.64
C ASN A 94 -4.44 -16.27 -13.58
N VAL A 95 -3.20 -16.79 -13.50
CA VAL A 95 -2.76 -17.73 -12.44
C VAL A 95 -2.88 -17.13 -11.03
N VAL A 96 -2.80 -15.81 -10.90
CA VAL A 96 -2.95 -15.11 -9.62
C VAL A 96 -4.13 -14.15 -9.65
N ILE A 97 -5.00 -14.27 -8.65
CA ILE A 97 -6.15 -13.38 -8.47
C ILE A 97 -5.92 -12.54 -7.21
N PRO A 98 -5.66 -11.22 -7.36
CA PRO A 98 -5.60 -10.31 -6.23
C PRO A 98 -7.00 -9.88 -5.79
N LEU A 99 -7.29 -9.95 -4.48
CA LEU A 99 -8.56 -9.55 -3.90
C LEU A 99 -8.33 -8.45 -2.86
N ILE A 100 -8.81 -7.26 -3.15
CA ILE A 100 -8.72 -6.10 -2.24
C ILE A 100 -9.84 -6.20 -1.21
N GLN A 101 -9.51 -6.19 0.08
CA GLN A 101 -10.46 -6.31 1.19
C GLN A 101 -10.92 -4.95 1.74
N ILE A 102 -11.19 -4.01 0.84
CA ILE A 102 -11.84 -2.70 1.06
C ILE A 102 -12.59 -2.31 -0.22
N PRO A 103 -13.55 -1.36 -0.16
CA PRO A 103 -14.16 -0.81 -1.36
C PRO A 103 -13.12 -0.30 -2.37
N SER A 104 -13.40 -0.39 -3.67
CA SER A 104 -12.52 0.11 -4.72
C SER A 104 -12.35 1.63 -4.71
N SER A 105 -13.23 2.35 -4.00
CA SER A 105 -13.13 3.78 -3.76
C SER A 105 -13.73 4.15 -2.40
N GLY A 106 -13.18 5.17 -1.76
CA GLY A 106 -13.69 5.64 -0.47
C GLY A 106 -12.92 6.84 0.04
N LYS A 107 -12.88 7.00 1.37
CA LYS A 107 -12.12 8.04 2.07
C LYS A 107 -10.94 7.42 2.80
N VAL A 108 -9.80 8.10 2.79
CA VAL A 108 -8.63 7.70 3.59
C VAL A 108 -8.90 8.05 5.06
N PRO A 109 -8.62 7.14 6.01
CA PRO A 109 -8.95 7.36 7.42
C PRO A 109 -7.99 8.35 8.09
N LEU A 110 -8.50 9.07 9.09
CA LEU A 110 -7.71 10.04 9.87
C LEU A 110 -6.73 9.37 10.84
N LYS A 111 -7.11 8.20 11.34
CA LYS A 111 -6.25 7.34 12.15
C LYS A 111 -5.62 6.29 11.25
N THR A 112 -4.49 5.74 11.70
CA THR A 112 -3.89 4.59 11.01
C THR A 112 -4.83 3.41 11.09
N GLU A 113 -5.36 3.04 9.93
CA GLU A 113 -6.12 1.81 9.75
C GLU A 113 -5.36 0.89 8.81
N THR A 114 -5.84 -0.34 8.72
CA THR A 114 -5.23 -1.37 7.90
C THR A 114 -6.26 -2.01 6.98
N PHE A 115 -5.82 -2.40 5.79
CA PHE A 115 -6.58 -3.26 4.89
C PHE A 115 -5.68 -4.35 4.34
N LYS A 116 -6.29 -5.39 3.78
CA LYS A 116 -5.57 -6.53 3.22
C LYS A 116 -5.78 -6.61 1.72
N ILE A 117 -4.75 -7.08 1.03
CA ILE A 117 -4.88 -7.62 -0.31
C ILE A 117 -4.53 -9.09 -0.22
N GLU A 118 -5.45 -9.95 -0.63
CA GLU A 118 -5.25 -11.39 -0.71
C GLU A 118 -4.75 -11.76 -2.12
N TYR A 119 -3.87 -12.75 -2.22
CA TYR A 119 -3.26 -13.20 -3.47
C TYR A 119 -3.50 -14.69 -3.62
N ARG A 120 -4.51 -15.07 -4.41
CA ARG A 120 -4.88 -16.46 -4.61
C ARG A 120 -4.20 -17.02 -5.86
N CYS A 121 -3.36 -18.03 -5.67
CA CYS A 121 -2.84 -18.83 -6.76
C CYS A 121 -3.89 -19.87 -7.15
N ILE A 122 -4.20 -20.00 -8.44
CA ILE A 122 -5.11 -21.06 -8.94
C ILE A 122 -4.48 -22.45 -8.71
N GLY A 123 -3.15 -22.55 -8.74
CA GLY A 123 -2.44 -23.82 -8.51
C GLY A 123 -2.21 -24.65 -9.77
N ILE A 124 -2.35 -24.07 -10.96
CA ILE A 124 -2.08 -24.75 -12.24
C ILE A 124 -0.63 -24.62 -12.73
N LYS A 125 0.12 -23.63 -12.24
CA LYS A 125 1.46 -23.30 -12.72
C LYS A 125 2.35 -22.86 -11.56
N THR A 126 3.53 -23.45 -11.48
CA THR A 126 4.60 -23.00 -10.59
C THR A 126 5.31 -21.82 -11.22
N GLY A 127 5.55 -20.76 -10.46
CA GLY A 127 6.28 -19.62 -10.96
C GLY A 127 6.08 -18.36 -10.15
N LYS A 128 6.46 -17.27 -10.79
CA LYS A 128 6.52 -15.92 -10.27
C LYS A 128 5.63 -15.04 -11.14
N PHE A 129 4.64 -14.39 -10.53
CA PHE A 129 3.61 -13.67 -11.27
C PHE A 129 3.53 -12.24 -10.77
N ASP A 130 3.57 -11.30 -11.71
CA ASP A 130 3.57 -9.88 -11.42
C ASP A 130 2.13 -9.36 -11.24
N ILE A 131 1.95 -8.56 -10.18
CA ILE A 131 0.70 -7.87 -9.85
C ILE A 131 1.01 -6.38 -9.69
N GLN A 132 0.16 -5.54 -10.24
CA GLN A 132 0.22 -4.09 -10.12
C GLN A 132 -0.97 -3.59 -9.31
N VAL A 133 -0.70 -2.92 -8.19
CA VAL A 133 -1.74 -2.27 -7.37
C VAL A 133 -1.64 -0.77 -7.55
N ASN A 134 -2.64 -0.20 -8.21
CA ASN A 134 -2.70 1.21 -8.53
C ASN A 134 -3.61 1.92 -7.53
N PHE A 135 -3.07 2.95 -6.90
CA PHE A 135 -3.82 3.90 -6.09
C PHE A 135 -3.86 5.25 -6.78
N LYS A 136 -5.01 5.91 -6.66
CA LYS A 136 -5.15 7.34 -6.93
C LYS A 136 -5.76 7.97 -5.70
N PHE A 137 -5.08 8.98 -5.16
CA PHE A 137 -5.57 9.82 -4.08
C PHE A 137 -5.94 11.18 -4.65
N ASP A 138 -7.23 11.50 -4.57
CA ASP A 138 -7.77 12.78 -4.93
C ASP A 138 -7.73 13.68 -3.70
N TRP A 139 -6.86 14.69 -3.78
CA TRP A 139 -6.81 15.69 -2.73
C TRP A 139 -8.03 16.60 -2.84
N PRO A 140 -8.42 17.22 -1.73
CA PRO A 140 -9.55 18.13 -1.74
C PRO A 140 -9.36 19.38 -2.64
N SER A 141 -8.12 19.70 -3.01
CA SER A 141 -7.86 20.60 -4.14
C SER A 141 -7.73 19.74 -5.38
N SER A 142 -8.62 19.94 -6.36
CA SER A 142 -8.64 19.20 -7.63
C SER A 142 -7.35 19.31 -8.46
N MET A 143 -6.46 20.25 -8.12
CA MET A 143 -5.14 20.39 -8.75
C MET A 143 -4.12 19.36 -8.26
N ASN A 144 -4.31 18.79 -7.06
CA ASN A 144 -3.35 17.85 -6.48
C ASN A 144 -3.93 16.43 -6.54
N GLN A 145 -3.22 15.54 -7.24
CA GLN A 145 -3.50 14.10 -7.22
C GLN A 145 -2.21 13.36 -6.92
N THR A 146 -2.25 12.44 -5.96
CA THR A 146 -1.13 11.51 -5.74
C THR A 146 -1.49 10.18 -6.38
N LYS A 147 -0.75 9.78 -7.41
CA LYS A 147 -0.89 8.47 -8.04
C LYS A 147 0.31 7.62 -7.66
N VAL A 148 0.06 6.39 -7.24
CA VAL A 148 1.13 5.44 -6.94
C VAL A 148 0.78 4.07 -7.48
N SER A 149 1.77 3.42 -8.08
CA SER A 149 1.65 2.06 -8.61
C SER A 149 2.62 1.17 -7.84
N LEU A 150 2.09 0.28 -7.02
CA LEU A 150 2.87 -0.70 -6.28
C LEU A 150 3.09 -1.92 -7.16
N LYS A 151 4.35 -2.29 -7.35
CA LYS A 151 4.71 -3.54 -8.01
C LYS A 151 4.77 -4.63 -6.97
N GLN A 152 4.16 -5.76 -7.25
CA GLN A 152 4.15 -6.92 -6.39
C GLN A 152 4.38 -8.18 -7.20
N GLU A 153 4.87 -9.21 -6.53
CA GLU A 153 5.27 -10.44 -7.17
C GLU A 153 4.84 -11.62 -6.30
N LYS A 154 3.84 -12.39 -6.74
CA LYS A 154 3.38 -13.56 -6.01
C LYS A 154 4.07 -14.81 -6.54
N LEU A 155 4.62 -15.59 -5.60
CA LEU A 155 5.09 -16.95 -5.88
C LEU A 155 3.95 -17.94 -5.74
N CYS A 156 3.78 -18.77 -6.77
CA CYS A 156 2.81 -19.85 -6.79
C CYS A 156 3.49 -21.18 -7.08
N VAL A 157 2.87 -22.25 -6.60
CA VAL A 157 3.25 -23.63 -6.89
C VAL A 157 2.06 -24.31 -7.51
N ALA A 158 2.30 -25.11 -8.55
CA ALA A 158 1.29 -26.00 -9.08
C ALA A 158 0.91 -27.05 -8.03
N GLN A 159 -0.37 -27.35 -7.90
CA GLN A 159 -0.83 -28.44 -7.04
C GLN A 159 -0.48 -29.77 -7.71
N GLU A 160 0.35 -30.59 -7.05
CA GLU A 160 0.50 -31.97 -7.47
C GLU A 160 -0.76 -32.76 -7.09
N LEU A 161 -1.53 -33.21 -8.08
CA LEU A 161 -2.66 -34.15 -7.90
C LEU A 161 -2.20 -35.57 -7.50
N ARG A 162 -1.11 -35.73 -6.76
CA ARG A 162 -0.59 -37.04 -6.34
C ARG A 162 -0.53 -37.17 -4.83
N ARG A 163 -1.61 -37.69 -4.25
CA ARG A 163 -1.57 -38.69 -3.15
C ARG A 163 -2.89 -39.33 -2.73
N THR A 164 -3.97 -39.23 -3.51
CA THR A 164 -5.19 -40.01 -3.21
C THR A 164 -5.39 -41.21 -4.14
N TYR A 165 -4.82 -41.23 -5.35
CA TYR A 165 -5.00 -42.36 -6.28
C TYR A 165 -3.96 -43.49 -6.15
N SER A 166 -2.82 -43.27 -5.50
CA SER A 166 -1.80 -44.32 -5.32
C SER A 166 -2.04 -45.22 -4.10
N MET A 167 -2.96 -44.88 -3.20
CA MET A 167 -3.30 -45.72 -2.04
C MET A 167 -4.38 -46.77 -2.35
N PHE A 168 -5.15 -46.62 -3.44
CA PHE A 168 -6.20 -47.57 -3.83
C PHE A 168 -5.76 -48.62 -4.85
N LEU A 169 -4.58 -48.47 -5.47
CA LEU A 169 -4.08 -49.42 -6.49
C LEU A 169 -3.13 -50.48 -5.93
N HIS A 170 -2.97 -50.58 -4.61
CA HIS A 170 -2.20 -51.63 -3.93
C HIS A 170 -3.05 -52.47 -2.96
N SER A 171 -4.37 -52.44 -3.12
CA SER A 171 -5.31 -53.17 -2.26
C SER A 171 -6.31 -54.05 -3.00
N ASN A 172 -5.99 -54.47 -4.24
CA ASN A 172 -6.71 -55.52 -4.98
C ASN A 172 -5.73 -56.62 -5.40
#